data_AF-A0A524K759-F1
#
_entry.id   AF-A0A524K759-F1
#
_cell.length_a   1.000
_cell.length_b   1.000
_cell.length_c   1.000
_cell.angle_alpha   90.00
_cell.angle_beta   90.00
_cell.angle_gamma   90.00
#
_symmetry.space_group_name_H-M   'P 1'
#
loop_
_entity.id
_entity.type
_entity.pdbx_description
1 polymer ?
#
loop_
_entity_poly.entity_id
_entity_poly.type
_entity_poly.pdbx_seq_one_letter_code
_entity_poly.pdbx_strand_id
1 'polypeptide(L)'
;IMLSARQEEFDKLFGFELGVDDYVVKPFSPKELMARIKVVVDRYLGTENMTMTFNGLTIDVDARNVFINKEKINLTPKEFDLLLFLVRNKNTALSRDVLLDKVWNYNYFGDDRTVDTHIKMLRHNLGEYRDYIVTVRGTGYNFEVQ
;
A
#
# COMPACT_ATOMS: atom_id res chain seq x y z
N ILE A 1 -24.87 0.59 -5.70
CA ILE A 1 -25.76 1.79 -5.58
C ILE A 1 -26.75 1.83 -6.73
N MET A 2 -28.04 1.94 -6.44
CA MET A 2 -29.13 2.10 -7.41
C MET A 2 -29.64 3.54 -7.41
N LEU A 3 -29.83 4.12 -8.60
CA LEU A 3 -30.38 5.46 -8.80
C LEU A 3 -31.77 5.35 -9.44
N SER A 4 -32.80 5.89 -8.80
CA SER A 4 -34.18 5.75 -9.26
C SER A 4 -34.98 7.05 -9.12
N ALA A 5 -36.03 7.22 -9.93
CA ALA A 5 -37.02 8.29 -9.75
C ALA A 5 -38.19 7.84 -8.85
N ARG A 6 -38.25 6.55 -8.49
CA ARG A 6 -39.31 5.98 -7.68
C ARG A 6 -39.05 6.26 -6.19
N GLN A 7 -40.00 6.94 -5.58
CA GLN A 7 -39.90 7.45 -4.19
C GLN A 7 -40.63 6.57 -3.18
N GLU A 8 -41.47 5.63 -3.63
CA GLU A 8 -42.25 4.78 -2.75
C GLU A 8 -41.33 3.93 -1.87
N GLU A 9 -41.74 3.75 -0.61
CA GLU A 9 -40.99 2.96 0.37
C GLU A 9 -40.86 1.50 -0.09
N PHE A 10 -41.90 0.98 -0.73
CA PHE A 10 -41.91 -0.36 -1.31
C PHE A 10 -40.80 -0.56 -2.35
N ASP A 11 -40.60 0.39 -3.27
CA ASP A 11 -39.53 0.31 -4.29
C ASP A 11 -38.13 0.33 -3.66
N LYS A 12 -37.94 1.06 -2.55
CA LYS A 12 -36.66 1.09 -1.82
C LYS A 12 -36.37 -0.25 -1.14
N LEU A 13 -37.36 -0.78 -0.43
CA LEU A 13 -37.25 -2.08 0.26
C LEU A 13 -36.97 -3.19 -0.75
N PHE A 14 -37.70 -3.22 -1.86
CA PHE A 14 -37.46 -4.17 -2.94
C PHE A 14 -36.06 -4.01 -3.55
N GLY A 15 -35.57 -2.77 -3.70
CA GLY A 15 -34.19 -2.51 -4.13
C GLY A 15 -33.14 -3.13 -3.18
N PHE A 16 -33.35 -3.04 -1.87
CA PHE A 16 -32.46 -3.68 -0.89
C PHE A 16 -32.57 -5.21 -0.90
N GLU A 17 -33.77 -5.78 -1.07
CA GLU A 17 -33.96 -7.24 -1.22
C GLU A 17 -33.25 -7.81 -2.46
N LEU A 18 -33.12 -7.02 -3.51
CA LEU A 18 -32.35 -7.36 -4.72
C LEU A 18 -30.81 -7.28 -4.51
N GLY A 19 -30.35 -6.97 -3.30
CA GLY A 19 -28.92 -6.95 -2.96
C GLY A 19 -28.22 -5.64 -3.29
N VAL A 20 -28.95 -4.53 -3.44
CA VAL A 20 -28.35 -3.21 -3.67
C VAL A 20 -27.79 -2.64 -2.35
N ASP A 21 -26.54 -2.18 -2.35
CA ASP A 21 -25.89 -1.60 -1.16
C ASP A 21 -26.43 -0.24 -0.71
N ASP A 22 -26.96 0.56 -1.65
CA ASP A 22 -27.52 1.90 -1.39
C ASP A 22 -28.53 2.29 -2.48
N TYR A 23 -29.63 2.95 -2.11
CA TYR A 23 -30.72 3.36 -3.02
C TYR A 23 -30.92 4.88 -2.94
N VAL A 24 -30.68 5.58 -4.06
CA VAL A 24 -30.71 7.05 -4.13
C VAL A 24 -31.81 7.51 -5.08
N VAL A 25 -32.68 8.38 -4.58
CA VAL A 25 -33.82 8.91 -5.34
C VAL A 25 -33.46 10.24 -6.02
N LYS A 26 -33.91 10.43 -7.26
CA LYS A 26 -33.85 11.71 -7.96
C LYS A 26 -34.96 12.66 -7.48
N PRO A 27 -34.70 13.99 -7.39
CA PRO A 27 -33.44 14.66 -7.71
C PRO A 27 -32.43 14.60 -6.56
N PHE A 28 -31.15 14.36 -6.88
CA PHE A 28 -30.04 14.36 -5.92
C PHE A 28 -28.95 15.33 -6.34
N SER A 29 -28.14 15.79 -5.38
CA SER A 29 -26.94 16.57 -5.68
C SER A 29 -25.81 15.65 -6.12
N PRO A 30 -25.02 16.00 -7.16
CA PRO A 30 -23.80 15.27 -7.51
C PRO A 30 -22.85 15.09 -6.33
N LYS A 31 -22.75 16.10 -5.44
CA LYS A 31 -21.91 16.02 -4.23
C LYS A 31 -22.38 14.94 -3.25
N GLU A 32 -23.69 14.80 -3.10
CA GLU A 32 -24.30 13.79 -2.22
C GLU A 32 -24.06 12.38 -2.77
N LEU A 33 -24.26 12.18 -4.07
CA LEU A 33 -23.98 10.91 -4.73
C LEU A 33 -22.50 10.53 -4.57
N MET A 34 -21.57 11.47 -4.77
CA MET A 34 -20.14 11.22 -4.60
C MET A 34 -19.79 10.82 -3.16
N ALA A 35 -20.40 11.46 -2.16
CA ALA A 35 -20.18 11.08 -0.76
C ALA A 35 -20.68 9.66 -0.44
N ARG A 36 -21.83 9.26 -1.00
CA ARG A 36 -22.40 7.92 -0.83
C ARG A 36 -21.59 6.84 -1.55
N ILE A 37 -21.14 7.11 -2.78
CA ILE A 37 -20.22 6.23 -3.52
C ILE A 37 -18.96 5.99 -2.69
N LYS A 38 -18.37 7.06 -2.14
CA LYS A 38 -17.17 6.94 -1.31
C LYS A 38 -17.39 6.00 -0.12
N VAL A 39 -18.49 6.14 0.62
CA VAL A 39 -18.79 5.28 1.77
C VAL A 39 -19.01 3.81 1.38
N VAL A 40 -19.70 3.54 0.28
CA VAL A 40 -19.90 2.17 -0.21
C VAL A 40 -18.59 1.54 -0.67
N VAL A 41 -17.76 2.31 -1.38
CA VAL A 41 -16.42 1.88 -1.82
C VAL A 41 -15.51 1.64 -0.62
N ASP A 42 -15.44 2.55 0.34
CA ASP A 42 -14.62 2.41 1.56
C ASP A 42 -15.04 1.19 2.39
N ARG A 43 -16.35 0.88 2.44
CA ARG A 43 -16.88 -0.31 3.12
C ARG A 43 -16.55 -1.61 2.37
N TYR A 44 -16.61 -1.59 1.05
CA TYR A 44 -16.31 -2.76 0.21
C TYR A 44 -14.80 -3.02 0.12
N LEU A 45 -13.99 -1.96 0.13
CA LEU A 45 -12.54 -2.04 0.13
C LEU A 45 -11.98 -2.42 1.50
N GLY A 46 -12.77 -2.31 2.58
CA GLY A 46 -12.35 -2.58 3.93
C GLY A 46 -11.06 -1.84 4.24
N THR A 47 -11.14 -0.58 4.68
CA THR A 47 -9.97 0.12 5.24
C THR A 47 -9.54 -0.51 6.56
N GLU A 48 -9.12 -1.78 6.54
CA GLU A 48 -7.90 -2.19 7.20
C GLU A 48 -6.80 -1.39 6.52
N ASN A 49 -6.20 -0.43 7.23
CA ASN A 49 -4.95 0.17 6.77
C ASN A 49 -4.04 -0.98 6.33
N MET A 50 -3.52 -0.95 5.11
CA MET A 50 -2.67 -2.01 4.60
C MET A 50 -1.37 -1.99 5.41
N THR A 51 -1.37 -2.72 6.52
CA THR A 51 -0.31 -2.69 7.52
C THR A 51 0.40 -4.03 7.50
N MET A 52 1.72 -4.01 7.33
CA MET A 52 2.56 -5.21 7.33
C MET A 52 3.45 -5.18 8.58
N THR A 53 3.39 -6.23 9.40
CA THR A 53 4.16 -6.31 10.65
C THR A 53 5.11 -7.51 10.63
N PHE A 54 6.36 -7.28 11.00
CA PHE A 54 7.44 -8.25 11.10
C PHE A 54 8.17 -8.03 12.43
N ASN A 55 7.80 -8.80 13.44
CA ASN A 55 8.26 -8.62 14.82
C ASN A 55 8.00 -7.17 15.28
N GLY A 56 9.03 -6.37 15.58
CA GLY A 56 8.85 -4.96 15.95
C GLY A 56 8.87 -3.98 14.78
N LEU A 57 9.08 -4.43 13.53
CA LEU A 57 8.97 -3.60 12.34
C LEU A 57 7.53 -3.56 11.84
N THR A 58 6.93 -2.37 11.75
CA THR A 58 5.58 -2.18 11.20
C THR A 58 5.60 -1.18 10.05
N ILE A 59 4.97 -1.52 8.93
CA ILE A 59 4.89 -0.70 7.73
C ILE A 59 3.41 -0.41 7.46
N ASP A 60 3.02 0.85 7.60
CA ASP A 60 1.71 1.34 7.17
C ASP A 60 1.84 1.84 5.73
N VAL A 61 1.29 1.07 4.79
CA VAL A 61 1.44 1.33 3.35
C VAL A 61 0.67 2.58 2.94
N ASP A 62 -0.53 2.76 3.48
CA ASP A 62 -1.42 3.85 3.09
C ASP A 62 -0.92 5.19 3.64
N ALA A 63 -0.46 5.20 4.90
CA ALA A 63 0.10 6.40 5.52
C ALA A 63 1.59 6.60 5.18
N ARG A 64 2.21 5.67 4.44
CA ARG A 64 3.65 5.62 4.13
C ARG A 64 4.55 5.82 5.35
N ASN A 65 4.19 5.17 6.45
CA ASN A 65 4.91 5.26 7.71
C ASN A 65 5.57 3.93 8.04
N VAL A 66 6.74 4.00 8.66
CA VAL A 66 7.44 2.82 9.19
C VAL A 66 7.73 3.05 10.66
N PHE A 67 7.50 2.01 11.45
CA PHE A 67 7.69 2.02 12.89
C PHE A 67 8.60 0.87 13.32
N ILE A 68 9.48 1.15 14.26
CA ILE A 68 10.31 0.17 14.96
C ILE A 68 9.90 0.20 16.43
N ASN A 69 9.44 -0.93 16.96
CA ASN A 69 8.96 -1.04 18.34
C ASN A 69 7.95 0.06 18.72
N LYS A 70 7.06 0.41 17.77
CA LYS A 70 6.05 1.49 17.83
C LYS A 70 6.61 2.92 17.75
N GLU A 71 7.91 3.11 17.62
CA GLU A 71 8.51 4.42 17.34
C GLU A 71 8.61 4.65 15.84
N LYS A 72 8.09 5.78 15.37
CA LYS A 72 8.13 6.13 13.94
C LYS A 72 9.57 6.45 13.53
N ILE A 73 10.06 5.79 12.49
CA ILE A 73 11.33 6.14 11.85
C ILE A 73 11.11 7.00 10.61
N ASN A 74 12.07 7.86 10.31
CA ASN A 74 12.05 8.67 9.10
C ASN A 74 12.81 7.96 7.99
N LEU A 75 12.11 7.65 6.91
CA LEU A 75 12.68 7.17 5.67
C LEU A 75 12.49 8.20 4.57
N THR A 76 13.46 8.29 3.65
CA THR A 76 13.25 9.04 2.41
C THR A 76 12.18 8.35 1.55
N PRO A 77 11.53 9.06 0.60
CA PRO A 77 10.53 8.43 -0.27
C PRO A 77 11.04 7.18 -0.99
N LYS A 78 12.31 7.19 -1.44
CA LYS A 78 12.94 6.06 -2.12
C LYS A 78 13.33 4.92 -1.20
N GLU A 79 13.78 5.20 0.02
CA GLU A 79 13.99 4.15 1.03
C GLU A 79 12.68 3.44 1.37
N PHE A 80 11.58 4.19 1.52
CA PHE A 80 10.27 3.62 1.75
C PHE A 80 9.81 2.75 0.58
N ASP A 81 9.88 3.28 -0.65
CA ASP A 81 9.47 2.53 -1.85
C ASP A 81 10.29 1.25 -2.03
N LEU A 82 11.60 1.33 -1.77
CA LEU A 82 12.51 0.19 -1.81
C LEU A 82 12.15 -0.86 -0.75
N LEU A 83 11.92 -0.45 0.50
CA LEU A 83 11.49 -1.34 1.58
C LEU A 83 10.16 -2.01 1.23
N LEU A 84 9.17 -1.24 0.79
CA LEU A 84 7.85 -1.75 0.42
C LEU A 84 7.95 -2.78 -0.71
N PHE A 85 8.78 -2.52 -1.72
CA PHE A 85 8.97 -3.44 -2.83
C PHE A 85 9.66 -4.74 -2.39
N LEU A 86 10.70 -4.64 -1.56
CA LEU A 86 11.39 -5.79 -0.96
C LEU A 86 10.43 -6.64 -0.13
N VAL A 87 9.65 -6.02 0.74
CA VAL A 87 8.69 -6.68 1.64
C VAL A 87 7.56 -7.38 0.87
N ARG A 88 7.04 -6.76 -0.18
CA ARG A 88 6.02 -7.36 -1.06
C ARG A 88 6.54 -8.60 -1.80
N ASN A 89 7.86 -8.66 -2.03
CA ASN A 89 8.55 -9.79 -2.65
C ASN A 89 9.41 -10.56 -1.63
N LYS A 90 8.94 -10.69 -0.39
CA LYS A 90 9.65 -11.43 0.66
C LYS A 90 10.08 -12.82 0.18
N ASN A 91 11.22 -13.29 0.67
CA ASN A 91 11.83 -14.58 0.33
C ASN A 91 12.13 -14.75 -1.18
N THR A 92 12.24 -13.66 -1.94
CA THR A 92 12.62 -13.66 -3.35
C THR A 92 13.88 -12.82 -3.57
N ALA A 93 14.89 -13.41 -4.20
CA ALA A 93 16.10 -12.69 -4.57
C ALA A 93 15.83 -11.74 -5.74
N LEU A 94 15.86 -10.43 -5.49
CA LEU A 94 15.66 -9.39 -6.50
C LEU A 94 17.00 -8.86 -6.99
N SER A 95 17.16 -8.75 -8.32
CA SER A 95 18.37 -8.18 -8.91
C SER A 95 18.41 -6.66 -8.75
N ARG A 96 19.62 -6.08 -8.83
CA ARG A 96 19.81 -4.62 -8.80
C ARG A 96 19.03 -3.93 -9.90
N ASP A 97 19.06 -4.47 -11.11
CA ASP A 97 18.33 -3.92 -12.26
C ASP A 97 16.82 -3.92 -12.03
N VAL A 98 16.27 -4.99 -11.43
CA VAL A 98 14.83 -5.06 -11.09
C VAL A 98 14.48 -4.04 -10.02
N LEU A 99 15.31 -3.90 -8.98
CA LEU A 99 15.09 -2.90 -7.93
C LEU A 99 15.18 -1.48 -8.48
N LEU A 100 16.17 -1.21 -9.33
CA LEU A 100 16.36 0.08 -9.98
C LEU A 100 15.14 0.42 -10.84
N ASP A 101 14.74 -0.51 -11.72
CA ASP A 101 13.60 -0.34 -12.61
C ASP A 101 12.30 -0.09 -11.84
N LYS A 102 11.98 -0.94 -10.86
CA LYS A 102 10.68 -0.88 -10.18
C LYS A 102 10.55 0.26 -9.18
N VAL A 103 11.66 0.72 -8.60
CA VAL A 103 11.64 1.78 -7.58
C VAL A 103 11.96 3.15 -8.19
N TRP A 104 12.81 3.24 -9.21
CA TRP A 104 13.18 4.51 -9.86
C TRP A 104 12.53 4.75 -11.23
N ASN A 105 11.85 3.76 -11.81
CA ASN A 105 11.29 3.72 -13.18
C ASN A 105 12.34 3.71 -14.29
N TYR A 106 11.98 3.12 -15.44
CA TYR A 106 12.79 3.05 -16.68
C TYR A 106 13.42 4.37 -17.17
N ASN A 107 12.91 5.53 -16.75
CA ASN A 107 13.45 6.84 -17.15
C ASN A 107 14.67 7.28 -16.29
N TYR A 108 15.09 6.46 -15.33
CA TYR A 108 16.27 6.73 -14.52
C TYR A 108 17.54 6.29 -15.25
N PHE A 109 18.25 7.24 -15.86
CA PHE A 109 19.56 7.02 -16.52
C PHE A 109 20.74 6.95 -15.52
N GLY A 110 20.50 6.52 -14.29
CA GLY A 110 21.54 6.46 -13.26
C GLY A 110 22.13 5.06 -13.07
N ASP A 111 23.20 5.01 -12.28
CA ASP A 111 23.98 3.80 -12.00
C ASP A 111 23.25 2.86 -11.02
N ASP A 112 23.42 1.55 -11.19
CA ASP A 112 22.84 0.50 -10.33
C ASP A 112 23.33 0.63 -8.87
N ARG A 113 24.51 1.25 -8.68
CA ARG A 113 25.08 1.66 -7.40
C ARG A 113 24.18 2.57 -6.57
N THR A 114 23.20 3.22 -7.19
CA THR A 114 22.17 3.97 -6.46
C THR A 114 21.35 3.04 -5.57
N VAL A 115 21.06 1.82 -6.02
CA VAL A 115 20.37 0.79 -5.21
C VAL A 115 21.21 0.45 -3.99
N ASP A 116 22.50 0.16 -4.16
CA ASP A 116 23.40 -0.19 -3.07
C ASP A 116 23.49 0.92 -2.00
N THR A 117 23.51 2.18 -2.44
CA THR A 117 23.52 3.35 -1.54
C THR A 117 22.23 3.43 -0.72
N HIS A 118 21.07 3.27 -1.37
CA HIS A 118 19.78 3.30 -0.67
C HIS A 118 19.58 2.08 0.22
N ILE A 119 20.08 0.89 -0.16
CA ILE A 119 20.10 -0.28 0.73
C ILE A 119 20.95 -0.01 1.96
N LYS A 120 22.11 0.63 1.81
CA LYS A 120 22.95 1.00 2.95
C LYS A 120 22.24 1.98 3.89
N MET A 121 21.60 3.02 3.34
CA MET A 121 20.82 3.99 4.13
C MET A 121 19.61 3.33 4.80
N LEU A 122 18.86 2.52 4.06
CA LEU A 122 17.71 1.79 4.58
C LEU A 122 18.11 0.85 5.72
N ARG A 123 19.18 0.06 5.57
CA ARG A 123 19.71 -0.78 6.66
C ARG A 123 20.13 0.03 7.88
N HIS A 124 20.72 1.21 7.68
CA HIS A 124 21.07 2.10 8.78
C HIS A 124 19.82 2.58 9.54
N ASN A 125 18.80 3.03 8.81
CA ASN A 125 17.54 3.52 9.39
C ASN A 125 16.70 2.40 10.04
N LEU A 126 16.83 1.16 9.57
CA LEU A 126 16.15 -0.01 10.14
C LEU A 126 16.77 -0.52 11.46
N GLY A 127 17.95 -0.04 11.86
CA GLY A 127 18.57 -0.38 13.14
C GLY A 127 18.75 -1.90 13.33
N GLU A 128 18.10 -2.46 14.35
CA GLU A 128 18.14 -3.90 14.66
C GLU A 128 17.52 -4.79 13.57
N TYR A 129 16.61 -4.26 12.75
CA TYR A 129 15.95 -4.97 11.65
C TYR A 129 16.72 -4.91 10.33
N ARG A 130 17.94 -4.35 10.34
CA ARG A 130 18.81 -4.25 9.15
C ARG A 130 19.08 -5.59 8.47
N ASP A 131 19.11 -6.66 9.24
CA ASP A 131 19.47 -8.00 8.78
C ASP A 131 18.29 -8.69 8.09
N TYR A 132 17.08 -8.11 8.15
CA TYR A 132 15.97 -8.56 7.31
C TYR A 132 16.22 -8.31 5.82
N ILE A 133 17.07 -7.33 5.49
CA ILE A 133 17.53 -7.13 4.12
C ILE A 133 18.80 -7.95 3.95
N VAL A 134 18.71 -9.09 3.27
CA VAL A 134 19.82 -10.02 3.04
C VAL A 134 20.46 -9.76 1.69
N THR A 135 21.79 -9.75 1.63
CA THR A 135 22.52 -9.68 0.34
C THR A 135 22.64 -11.07 -0.26
N VAL A 136 22.07 -11.28 -1.44
CA VAL A 136 22.24 -12.52 -2.22
C VAL A 136 23.40 -12.31 -3.21
N ARG A 137 24.56 -12.91 -2.90
CA ARG A 137 25.79 -12.72 -3.69
C ARG A 137 25.56 -13.12 -5.15
N GLY A 138 25.96 -12.24 -6.07
CA GLY A 138 25.81 -12.46 -7.52
C GLY A 138 24.41 -12.18 -8.07
N THR A 139 23.42 -11.88 -7.22
CA THR A 139 22.04 -11.59 -7.66
C THR A 139 21.61 -10.20 -7.24
N GLY A 140 21.58 -9.90 -5.94
CA GLY A 140 21.08 -8.62 -5.43
C GLY A 140 20.65 -8.72 -3.97
N TYR A 141 19.39 -8.43 -3.69
CA TYR A 141 18.86 -8.31 -2.32
C TYR A 141 17.56 -9.10 -2.14
N ASN A 142 17.36 -9.61 -0.93
CA ASN A 142 16.15 -10.30 -0.50
C ASN A 142 15.66 -9.70 0.83
N PHE A 143 14.35 -9.79 1.07
CA PHE A 143 13.77 -9.54 2.39
C PHE A 143 13.40 -10.87 3.05
N GLU A 144 14.06 -11.20 4.15
CA GLU A 144 13.85 -12.44 4.92
C GLU A 144 13.60 -12.09 6.39
N VAL A 145 12.61 -12.75 6.99
CA VAL A 145 12.30 -12.60 8.42
C VAL A 145 12.65 -13.91 9.08
N GLN A 146 13.52 -13.85 10.10
CA GLN A 146 13.92 -15.02 10.90
C GLN A 146 12.81 -15.48 11.83
#